data_AF-A0A4Q9VW31-F1
#
_entry.id   AF-A0A4Q9VW31-F1
#
_cell.length_a   1.000
_cell.length_b   1.000
_cell.length_c   1.000
_cell.angle_alpha   90.00
_cell.angle_beta   90.00
_cell.angle_gamma   90.00
#
_symmetry.space_group_name_H-M   'P 1'
#
loop_
_entity.id
_entity.type
_entity.pdbx_description
1 polymer ?
#
loop_
_entity_poly.entity_id
_entity_poly.type
_entity_poly.pdbx_seq_one_letter_code
_entity_poly.pdbx_strand_id
1 'polypeptide(L)'
;MNLRTLLEKYRLNSASEREKGTYFERLVEVWLENAPTQKSQFSRVLTFADGTKENRADQRDTGSDLVAQLADSPEDRCAVQCKFYREGYRIQNADIDSFFTASGKRPFVRRLIIDTTSVNEANTQTKHCETRSSKRRGSA
;
A
#
# COMPACT_ATOMS: atom_id res chain seq x y z
N MET A 1 16.44 -21.27 1.68
CA MET A 1 15.01 -20.92 1.79
C MET A 1 14.71 -19.87 0.72
N ASN A 2 13.67 -20.06 -0.10
CA ASN A 2 13.30 -19.12 -1.18
C ASN A 2 11.95 -18.43 -0.86
N LEU A 3 11.56 -17.44 -1.67
CA LEU A 3 10.33 -16.65 -1.45
C LEU A 3 9.08 -17.52 -1.40
N ARG A 4 8.93 -18.49 -2.31
CA ARG A 4 7.76 -19.39 -2.33
C ARG A 4 7.66 -20.17 -1.03
N THR A 5 8.78 -20.75 -0.57
CA THR A 5 8.82 -21.48 0.70
C THR A 5 8.53 -20.58 1.91
N LEU A 6 8.93 -19.30 1.87
CA LEU A 6 8.61 -18.34 2.94
C LEU A 6 7.10 -18.03 2.99
N LEU A 7 6.48 -17.76 1.84
CA LEU A 7 5.05 -17.47 1.77
C LEU A 7 4.21 -18.68 2.21
N GLU A 8 4.60 -19.89 1.80
CA GLU A 8 3.98 -21.13 2.29
C GLU A 8 4.11 -21.28 3.82
N LYS A 9 5.28 -20.96 4.39
CA LYS A 9 5.45 -20.97 5.85
C LYS A 9 4.52 -19.98 6.54
N TYR A 10 4.31 -18.78 6.02
CA TYR A 10 3.36 -17.85 6.61
C TYR A 10 1.93 -18.38 6.57
N ARG A 11 1.52 -19.02 5.46
CA ARG A 11 0.19 -19.64 5.33
C ARG A 11 -0.04 -20.78 6.33
N LEU A 12 0.97 -21.61 6.54
CA LEU A 12 0.86 -22.80 7.39
C LEU A 12 0.97 -22.50 8.89
N ASN A 13 1.72 -21.47 9.27
CA ASN A 13 2.05 -21.19 10.68
C ASN A 13 1.26 -20.01 11.27
N SER A 14 0.41 -19.33 10.50
CA SER A 14 -0.48 -18.29 11.03
C SER A 14 -1.68 -18.92 11.74
N ALA A 15 -1.99 -18.46 12.95
CA ALA A 15 -3.19 -18.84 13.70
C ALA A 15 -4.46 -18.11 13.20
N SER A 16 -4.31 -17.04 12.41
CA SER A 16 -5.44 -16.29 11.85
C SER A 16 -5.11 -15.59 10.53
N GLU A 17 -6.14 -15.20 9.77
CA GLU A 17 -5.99 -14.39 8.55
C GLU A 17 -5.34 -13.02 8.84
N ARG A 18 -5.61 -12.43 10.00
CA ARG A 18 -5.00 -11.16 10.41
C ARG A 18 -3.51 -11.30 10.63
N GLU A 19 -3.10 -12.32 11.39
CA GLU A 19 -1.68 -12.60 11.66
C GLU A 19 -0.93 -12.94 10.36
N LYS A 20 -1.54 -13.77 9.51
CA LYS A 20 -1.02 -14.07 8.19
C LYS A 20 -0.78 -12.80 7.38
N GLY A 21 -1.77 -11.91 7.35
CA GLY A 21 -1.68 -10.59 6.71
C GLY A 21 -0.51 -9.78 7.26
N THR A 22 -0.38 -9.67 8.59
CA THR A 22 0.71 -8.94 9.25
C THR A 22 2.10 -9.47 8.89
N TYR A 23 2.27 -10.79 8.75
CA TYR A 23 3.54 -11.35 8.27
C TYR A 23 3.90 -10.89 6.86
N PHE A 24 2.90 -10.81 5.98
CA PHE A 24 3.09 -10.35 4.61
C PHE A 24 3.32 -8.83 4.53
N GLU A 25 2.58 -8.04 5.32
CA GLU A 25 2.82 -6.60 5.47
C GLU A 25 4.28 -6.33 5.86
N ARG A 26 4.81 -7.06 6.85
CA ARG A 26 6.20 -6.91 7.29
C ARG A 26 7.22 -7.30 6.21
N LEU A 27 6.93 -8.34 5.44
CA LEU A 27 7.77 -8.74 4.31
C LEU A 27 7.82 -7.64 3.23
N VAL A 28 6.66 -7.05 2.91
CA VAL A 28 6.54 -5.97 1.93
C VAL A 28 7.26 -4.70 2.39
N GLU A 29 7.11 -4.32 3.66
CA GLU A 29 7.84 -3.21 4.27
C GLU A 29 9.35 -3.36 4.06
N VAL A 30 9.91 -4.51 4.48
CA VAL A 30 11.34 -4.81 4.32
C VAL A 30 11.75 -4.80 2.84
N TRP A 31 10.92 -5.34 1.95
CA TRP A 31 11.20 -5.36 0.52
C TRP A 31 11.24 -3.94 -0.08
N LEU A 32 10.27 -3.08 0.25
CA LEU A 32 10.22 -1.70 -0.24
C LEU A 32 11.43 -0.88 0.23
N GLU A 33 11.90 -1.10 1.46
CA GLU A 33 13.05 -0.38 2.01
C GLU A 33 14.40 -0.88 1.49
N ASN A 34 14.53 -2.18 1.19
CA ASN A 34 15.84 -2.80 0.98
C ASN A 34 16.09 -3.26 -0.45
N ALA A 35 15.06 -3.61 -1.22
CA ALA A 35 15.24 -4.17 -2.55
C ALA A 35 15.90 -3.13 -3.48
N PRO A 36 16.95 -3.47 -4.26
CA PRO A 36 17.59 -2.52 -5.16
C PRO A 36 16.65 -1.84 -6.15
N THR A 37 15.57 -2.52 -6.54
CA THR A 37 14.53 -2.00 -7.43
C THR A 37 13.58 -1.01 -6.74
N GLN A 38 13.50 -1.00 -5.41
CA GLN A 38 12.55 -0.18 -4.64
C GLN A 38 13.23 0.87 -3.75
N LYS A 39 14.39 0.57 -3.16
CA LYS A 39 15.07 1.39 -2.15
C LYS A 39 15.43 2.81 -2.60
N SER A 40 15.55 3.05 -3.91
CA SER A 40 15.79 4.39 -4.44
C SER A 40 14.50 5.22 -4.61
N GLN A 41 13.34 4.58 -4.56
CA GLN A 41 12.02 5.21 -4.75
C GLN A 41 11.40 5.65 -3.42
N PHE A 42 11.78 5.02 -2.31
CA PHE A 42 11.20 5.27 -1.00
C PHE A 42 12.27 5.60 0.02
N SER A 43 12.05 6.65 0.80
CA SER A 43 12.96 7.08 1.88
C SER A 43 12.63 6.43 3.22
N ARG A 44 11.37 6.07 3.45
CA ARG A 44 10.88 5.43 4.68
C ARG A 44 9.57 4.70 4.41
N VAL A 45 9.36 3.54 5.04
CA VAL A 45 8.08 2.82 5.00
C VAL A 45 7.59 2.62 6.43
N LEU A 46 6.29 2.81 6.63
CA LEU A 46 5.63 2.68 7.94
C LEU A 46 4.34 1.90 7.80
N THR A 47 3.91 1.28 8.89
CA THR A 47 2.50 0.84 9.01
C THR A 47 1.58 2.04 8.89
N PHE A 48 0.37 1.85 8.36
CA PHE A 48 -0.61 2.93 8.28
C PHE A 48 -0.93 3.53 9.66
N ALA A 49 -1.00 2.69 10.70
CA ALA A 49 -1.22 3.12 12.07
C ALA A 49 -0.10 4.03 12.58
N ASP A 50 1.16 3.73 12.27
CA ASP A 50 2.28 4.57 12.71
C ASP A 50 2.40 5.85 11.88
N GLY A 51 2.16 5.77 10.57
CA GLY A 51 2.13 6.96 9.71
C GLY A 51 1.03 7.96 10.08
N THR A 52 -0.15 7.47 10.50
CA THR A 52 -1.26 8.33 10.96
C THR A 52 -0.98 8.95 12.33
N LYS A 53 -0.32 8.22 13.25
CA LYS A 53 0.14 8.77 14.53
C LYS A 53 1.12 9.94 14.32
N GLU A 54 2.09 9.79 13.42
CA GLU A 54 3.08 10.85 13.16
C GLU A 54 2.44 12.13 12.62
N ASN A 55 1.46 12.00 11.73
CA ASN A 55 0.83 13.14 11.06
C ASN A 55 -0.44 13.64 11.78
N ARG A 56 -0.79 13.08 12.96
CA ARG A 56 -2.06 13.31 13.67
C ARG A 56 -3.29 13.20 12.76
N ALA A 57 -3.21 12.30 11.78
CA ALA A 57 -4.28 12.06 10.83
C ALA A 57 -5.30 11.08 11.41
N ASP A 58 -6.49 11.03 10.82
CA ASP A 58 -7.53 10.07 11.21
C ASP A 58 -7.00 8.64 11.04
N GLN A 59 -7.07 7.86 12.13
CA GLN A 59 -6.60 6.47 12.20
C GLN A 59 -7.68 5.47 11.77
N ARG A 60 -8.85 5.94 11.30
CA ARG A 60 -9.88 5.04 10.78
C ARG A 60 -9.28 4.10 9.74
N ASP A 61 -9.67 2.83 9.82
CA ASP A 61 -9.24 1.82 8.87
C ASP A 61 -9.66 2.24 7.47
N THR A 62 -8.66 2.56 6.66
CA THR A 62 -8.81 3.07 5.29
C THR A 62 -8.58 1.98 4.25
N GLY A 63 -8.27 0.75 4.67
CA GLY A 63 -7.76 -0.29 3.78
C GLY A 63 -6.34 -0.04 3.29
N SER A 64 -5.58 0.92 3.82
CA SER A 64 -4.13 0.99 3.54
C SER A 64 -3.38 0.26 4.64
N ASP A 65 -2.51 -0.69 4.29
CA ASP A 65 -1.71 -1.43 5.28
C ASP A 65 -0.41 -0.69 5.61
N LEU A 66 0.25 -0.15 4.58
CA LEU A 66 1.49 0.62 4.73
C LEU A 66 1.40 1.99 4.05
N VAL A 67 2.26 2.89 4.52
CA VAL A 67 2.47 4.22 3.95
C VAL A 67 3.97 4.37 3.72
N ALA A 68 4.35 4.62 2.47
CA ALA A 68 5.74 4.87 2.10
C ALA A 68 5.95 6.34 1.72
N GLN A 69 7.03 6.94 2.22
CA GLN A 69 7.47 8.28 1.84
C GLN A 69 8.30 8.18 0.56
N LEU A 70 7.98 9.00 -0.43
CA LEU A 70 8.75 9.06 -1.68
C LEU A 70 10.13 9.69 -1.42
N ALA A 71 11.15 9.17 -2.08
CA ALA A 71 12.53 9.62 -1.88
C ALA A 71 12.81 10.98 -2.55
N ASP A 72 12.16 11.25 -3.68
CA ASP A 72 12.26 12.49 -4.45
C ASP A 72 11.36 13.61 -3.91
N SER A 73 10.25 13.25 -3.26
CA SER A 73 9.26 14.19 -2.69
C SER A 73 8.90 13.84 -1.24
N PRO A 74 9.59 14.41 -0.23
CA PRO A 74 9.39 14.08 1.18
C PRO A 74 7.99 14.40 1.75
N GLU A 75 7.21 15.25 1.12
CA GLU A 75 5.82 15.56 1.48
C GLU A 75 4.80 14.59 0.86
N ASP A 76 5.19 13.90 -0.20
CA ASP A 76 4.31 13.00 -0.92
C ASP A 76 4.40 11.57 -0.35
N ARG A 77 3.28 10.86 -0.44
CA ARG A 77 3.14 9.51 0.09
C ARG A 77 2.67 8.54 -0.98
N CYS A 78 3.10 7.30 -0.83
CA CYS A 78 2.57 6.14 -1.51
C CYS A 78 1.73 5.33 -0.53
N ALA A 79 0.44 5.14 -0.83
CA ALA A 79 -0.40 4.20 -0.11
C ALA A 79 -0.12 2.78 -0.61
N VAL A 80 -0.01 1.81 0.29
CA VAL A 80 0.26 0.41 -0.07
C VAL A 80 -0.78 -0.49 0.57
N GLN A 81 -1.43 -1.33 -0.24
CA GLN A 81 -2.30 -2.41 0.21
C GLN A 81 -1.62 -3.75 -0.11
N CYS A 82 -1.56 -4.61 0.90
CA CYS A 82 -1.06 -5.97 0.86
C CYS A 82 -2.25 -6.95 0.84
N LYS A 83 -2.34 -7.79 -0.18
CA LYS A 83 -3.38 -8.83 -0.31
C LYS A 83 -2.78 -10.22 -0.29
N PHE A 84 -2.81 -10.87 0.87
CA PHE A 84 -2.24 -12.20 1.05
C PHE A 84 -3.27 -13.33 0.85
N TYR A 85 -3.81 -13.44 -0.36
CA TYR A 85 -4.74 -14.50 -0.73
C TYR A 85 -4.03 -15.74 -1.30
N ARG A 86 -4.77 -16.84 -1.46
CA ARG A 86 -4.23 -18.04 -2.11
C ARG A 86 -3.88 -17.76 -3.57
N GLU A 87 -2.91 -18.52 -4.08
CA GLU A 87 -2.62 -18.54 -5.52
C GLU A 87 -3.88 -18.92 -6.32
N GLY A 88 -4.12 -18.22 -7.42
CA GLY A 88 -5.31 -18.39 -8.26
C GLY A 88 -6.57 -17.67 -7.77
N TYR A 89 -6.55 -17.01 -6.61
CA TYR A 89 -7.65 -16.12 -6.22
C TYR A 89 -7.70 -14.88 -7.12
N ARG A 90 -8.88 -14.49 -7.57
CA ARG A 90 -9.08 -13.28 -8.38
C ARG A 90 -9.51 -12.12 -7.49
N ILE A 91 -8.67 -11.10 -7.37
CA ILE A 91 -8.97 -9.89 -6.60
C ILE A 91 -10.19 -9.21 -7.22
N GLN A 92 -11.24 -9.03 -6.42
CA GLN A 92 -12.46 -8.35 -6.82
C GLN A 92 -12.34 -6.86 -6.56
N ASN A 93 -13.14 -6.04 -7.26
CA ASN A 93 -13.21 -4.61 -7.01
C ASN A 93 -13.52 -4.30 -5.53
N ALA A 94 -14.41 -5.08 -4.91
CA ALA A 94 -14.77 -4.92 -3.50
C ALA A 94 -13.57 -5.12 -2.55
N ASP A 95 -12.54 -5.85 -2.96
CA ASP A 95 -11.35 -6.06 -2.13
C ASP A 95 -10.46 -4.81 -2.06
N ILE A 96 -10.56 -3.89 -3.02
CA ILE A 96 -9.64 -2.76 -3.21
C ILE A 96 -10.33 -1.39 -3.33
N ASP A 97 -11.67 -1.35 -3.34
CA ASP A 97 -12.45 -0.12 -3.50
C ASP A 97 -12.26 0.85 -2.32
N SER A 98 -12.22 0.32 -1.09
CA SER A 98 -11.92 1.12 0.12
C SER A 98 -10.54 1.74 0.04
N PHE A 99 -9.55 0.97 -0.39
CA PHE A 99 -8.17 1.44 -0.59
C PHE A 99 -8.11 2.58 -1.60
N PHE A 100 -8.75 2.45 -2.77
CA PHE A 100 -8.79 3.52 -3.77
C PHE A 100 -9.53 4.77 -3.29
N THR A 101 -10.61 4.58 -2.53
CA THR A 101 -11.38 5.68 -1.94
C THR A 101 -10.55 6.47 -0.94
N ALA A 102 -9.84 5.78 -0.04
CA ALA A 102 -9.06 6.44 0.99
C ALA A 102 -7.77 7.08 0.45
N SER A 103 -7.09 6.41 -0.49
CA SER A 103 -5.85 6.91 -1.10
C SER A 103 -6.09 7.90 -2.25
N GLY A 104 -7.34 8.30 -2.50
CA GLY A 104 -7.71 9.24 -3.57
C GLY A 104 -7.44 10.72 -3.25
N LYS A 105 -6.85 11.03 -2.10
CA LYS A 105 -6.59 12.40 -1.62
C LYS A 105 -5.14 12.56 -1.19
N ARG A 106 -4.64 13.80 -1.19
CA ARG A 106 -3.34 14.14 -0.60
C ARG A 106 -3.29 13.68 0.87
N PRO A 107 -2.12 13.22 1.36
CA PRO A 107 -0.80 13.27 0.72
C PRO A 107 -0.49 12.11 -0.25
N PHE A 108 -1.45 11.22 -0.52
CA PHE A 108 -1.22 10.07 -1.41
C PHE A 108 -1.20 10.50 -2.88
N VAL A 109 -0.04 10.39 -3.52
CA VAL A 109 0.15 10.65 -4.96
C VAL A 109 0.44 9.38 -5.74
N ARG A 110 0.85 8.31 -5.05
CA ARG A 110 1.10 6.99 -5.61
C ARG A 110 0.33 5.93 -4.82
N ARG A 111 -0.06 4.86 -5.51
CA ARG A 111 -0.78 3.72 -4.93
C ARG A 111 -0.13 2.43 -5.42
N LEU A 112 0.09 1.49 -4.49
CA LEU A 112 0.61 0.16 -4.77
C LEU A 112 -0.33 -0.88 -4.17
N ILE A 113 -0.68 -1.88 -4.98
CA ILE A 113 -1.31 -3.10 -4.50
C ILE A 113 -0.28 -4.20 -4.71
N ILE A 114 0.00 -4.95 -3.65
CA ILE A 114 0.96 -6.05 -3.67
C ILE A 114 0.21 -7.29 -3.21
N ASP A 115 0.18 -8.31 -4.04
CA ASP A 115 -0.57 -9.54 -3.77
C ASP A 115 0.25 -10.80 -4.08
N THR A 116 -0.27 -11.95 -3.63
CA THR A 116 0.35 -13.26 -3.85
C THR A 116 -0.51 -14.20 -4.71
N THR A 117 -1.52 -13.68 -5.40
CA THR A 117 -2.46 -14.50 -6.16
C THR A 117 -1.85 -15.07 -7.43
N SER A 118 -0.78 -14.46 -7.93
CA SER A 118 -0.12 -14.80 -9.20
C SER A 118 -1.07 -14.78 -10.40
N VAL A 119 -2.23 -14.12 -10.27
CA VAL A 119 -3.16 -13.88 -11.35
C VAL A 119 -2.79 -12.53 -11.97
N ASN A 120 -2.32 -12.56 -13.22
CA ASN A 120 -2.11 -11.33 -13.97
C ASN A 120 -3.49 -10.77 -14.36
N GLU A 121 -4.05 -9.88 -13.56
CA GLU A 121 -5.21 -9.10 -13.95
C GLU A 121 -4.74 -7.76 -14.52
N ALA A 122 -5.01 -7.54 -15.81
CA ALA A 122 -4.80 -6.29 -16.52
C ALA A 122 -5.80 -5.18 -16.07
N ASN A 123 -6.12 -5.10 -14.78
CA ASN A 123 -6.91 -4.04 -14.18
C ASN A 123 -6.00 -2.99 -13.55
N THR A 124 -5.03 -2.50 -14.32
CA THR A 124 -4.29 -1.28 -13.99
C THR A 124 -5.24 -0.09 -14.18
N GLN A 125 -6.16 0.15 -13.25
CA GLN A 125 -6.86 1.43 -13.20
C GLN A 125 -5.90 2.50 -12.68
N THR A 126 -5.03 2.96 -13.59
CA THR A 126 -4.30 4.22 -13.45
C THR A 126 -5.31 5.36 -13.49
N LYS A 127 -6.04 5.59 -12.40
CA LYS A 127 -6.75 6.86 -12.21
C LYS A 127 -5.73 7.90 -11.79
N HIS A 128 -5.07 8.54 -12.75
CA HIS A 128 -4.37 9.80 -12.50
C HIS A 128 -5.40 10.83 -12.02
N CYS A 129 -5.34 11.18 -10.73
CA CYS A 129 -6.05 12.33 -10.21
C CYS A 129 -5.08 13.51 -10.26
N GLU A 130 -5.09 14.26 -11.37
CA GLU A 130 -4.43 15.56 -11.42
C GLU A 130 -5.10 16.46 -10.38
N THR A 131 -4.37 16.77 -9.30
CA THR A 131 -4.84 17.75 -8.33
C THR A 131 -4.80 19.12 -9.01
N ARG A 132 -5.93 19.59 -9.54
CA ARG A 132 -6.06 20.98 -9.99
C ARG A 132 -5.79 21.90 -8.82
N SER A 133 -4.65 22.59 -8.90
CA SER A 133 -4.24 23.62 -7.96
C SER A 133 -5.33 24.68 -7.83
N SER A 134 -5.65 25.00 -6.58
CA SER A 134 -6.62 26.01 -6.16
C SER A 134 -6.42 27.33 -6.90
N LYS A 135 -7.40 27.75 -7.72
CA LYS A 135 -7.49 29.14 -8.17
C LYS A 135 -8.01 29.96 -6.99
N ARG A 136 -7.09 30.70 -6.37
CA ARG A 136 -7.37 31.66 -5.29
C ARG A 136 -8.44 32.66 -5.76
N ARG A 137 -9.34 32.99 -4.83
CA ARG A 137 -10.27 34.12 -4.89
C ARG A 137 -9.47 35.40 -5.19
N GLY A 138 -9.93 36.18 -6.15
CA GLY A 138 -9.62 37.59 -6.28
C GLY A 138 -10.94 38.34 -6.26
N SER A 139 -11.27 38.92 -5.10
CA SER A 139 -12.22 40.02 -4.97
C SER A 139 -11.64 41.27 -5.62
N ALA A 140 -12.43 41.92 -6.46
CA ALA A 140 -12.61 43.37 -6.51
C ALA A 140 -13.92 43.63 -7.25
#